data_AF-A0A7X4DSL9-F1
#
_entry.id   AF-A0A7X4DSL9-F1
#
_cell.length_a   1.000
_cell.length_b   1.000
_cell.length_c   1.000
_cell.angle_alpha   90.00
_cell.angle_beta   90.00
_cell.angle_gamma   90.00
#
_symmetry.space_group_name_H-M   'P 1'
#
loop_
_entity.id
_entity.type
_entity.pdbx_description
1 polymer ?
#
loop_
_entity_poly.entity_id
_entity_poly.type
_entity_poly.pdbx_seq_one_letter_code
_entity_poly.pdbx_strand_id
1 'polypeptide(L)'
;MGHRSRAMQMGLSRDDWDGKPVIAIINTWSDLSPCHHHLRDRADWVRRGILQAGGMPAELPVHDFSEQLLKPTSMLYRNMGAIEVEEALRSHPVDGAVLMGGCDKSTPALVMGA
;
A
#
# COMPACT_ATOMS: atom_id res chain seq x y z
N MET A 1 23.37 -4.69 1.25
CA MET A 1 22.85 -5.77 0.38
C MET A 1 22.40 -5.16 -0.96
N GLY A 2 22.42 -5.90 -2.07
CA GLY A 2 22.23 -5.34 -3.43
C GLY A 2 20.79 -4.97 -3.80
N HIS A 3 20.22 -3.92 -3.20
CA HIS A 3 18.84 -3.47 -3.48
C HIS A 3 18.57 -3.27 -4.98
N ARG A 4 19.50 -2.63 -5.68
CA ARG A 4 19.40 -2.37 -7.13
C ARG A 4 19.48 -3.64 -7.97
N SER A 5 20.34 -4.60 -7.61
CA SER A 5 20.43 -5.86 -8.37
C SER A 5 19.20 -6.74 -8.15
N ARG A 6 18.57 -6.70 -6.97
CA ARG A 6 17.29 -7.34 -6.71
C ARG A 6 16.14 -6.67 -7.47
N ALA A 7 16.13 -5.34 -7.56
CA ALA A 7 15.16 -4.64 -8.39
C ALA A 7 15.25 -5.07 -9.87
N MET A 8 16.46 -5.21 -10.42
CA MET A 8 16.66 -5.71 -11.79
C MET A 8 16.17 -7.15 -12.00
N GLN A 9 16.23 -8.00 -10.97
CA GLN A 9 15.67 -9.36 -11.05
C GLN A 9 14.13 -9.36 -11.19
N MET A 10 13.46 -8.30 -10.77
CA MET A 10 12.01 -8.12 -10.95
C MET A 10 11.64 -7.62 -12.35
N GLY A 11 12.61 -7.50 -13.27
CA GLY A 11 12.41 -7.01 -14.63
C GLY A 11 12.43 -5.49 -14.77
N LEU A 12 12.80 -4.77 -13.71
CA LEU A 12 12.94 -3.33 -13.72
C LEU A 12 14.33 -2.91 -14.24
N SER A 13 14.36 -1.83 -15.00
CA SER A 13 15.55 -1.19 -15.53
C SER A 13 15.98 -0.01 -14.64
N ARG A 14 17.20 0.51 -14.84
CA ARG A 14 17.62 1.73 -14.13
C ARG A 14 16.69 2.91 -14.38
N ASP A 15 16.19 3.03 -15.60
CA ASP A 15 15.34 4.14 -16.02
C ASP A 15 13.98 4.13 -15.30
N ASP A 16 13.61 3.02 -14.66
CA ASP A 16 12.35 2.92 -13.90
C ASP A 16 12.40 3.65 -12.56
N TRP A 17 13.59 3.84 -11.96
CA TRP A 17 13.74 4.50 -10.64
C TRP A 17 14.75 5.65 -10.61
N ASP A 18 15.64 5.78 -11.60
CA ASP A 18 16.71 6.79 -11.54
C ASP A 18 16.12 8.21 -11.65
N GLY A 19 16.25 9.00 -10.58
CA GLY A 19 15.68 10.35 -10.50
C GLY A 19 14.15 10.42 -10.41
N LYS A 20 13.46 9.29 -10.20
CA LYS A 20 11.99 9.24 -10.08
C LYS A 20 11.56 8.96 -8.64
N PRO A 21 10.51 9.64 -8.14
CA PRO A 21 9.99 9.33 -6.81
C PRO A 21 9.33 7.96 -6.80
N VAL A 22 9.65 7.14 -5.80
CA VAL A 22 9.00 5.85 -5.55
C VAL A 22 7.76 6.08 -4.69
N ILE A 23 6.58 5.79 -5.24
CA ILE A 23 5.30 6.02 -4.55
C ILE A 23 4.72 4.69 -4.11
N ALA A 24 4.56 4.52 -2.80
CA ALA A 24 3.90 3.38 -2.20
C ALA A 24 2.39 3.42 -2.49
N ILE A 25 1.80 2.28 -2.84
CA ILE A 25 0.35 2.10 -2.87
C ILE A 25 0.00 1.15 -1.74
N ILE A 26 -0.52 1.70 -0.64
CA ILE A 26 -0.89 0.93 0.54
C ILE A 26 -2.26 0.34 0.33
N ASN A 27 -2.33 -0.98 0.12
CA ASN A 27 -3.55 -1.67 -0.27
C ASN A 27 -4.11 -2.54 0.88
N THR A 28 -5.36 -2.29 1.25
CA THR A 28 -6.11 -3.03 2.29
C THR A 28 -7.05 -4.09 1.68
N TRP A 29 -6.86 -4.44 0.40
CA TRP A 29 -7.65 -5.43 -0.32
C TRP A 29 -7.46 -6.85 0.24
N SER A 30 -8.58 -7.58 0.38
CA SER A 30 -8.58 -9.04 0.48
C SER A 30 -9.86 -9.63 -0.12
N ASP A 31 -9.85 -10.92 -0.43
CA ASP A 31 -11.06 -11.65 -0.87
C ASP A 31 -12.15 -11.72 0.22
N LEU A 32 -11.78 -11.49 1.49
CA LEU A 32 -12.70 -11.47 2.63
C LEU A 32 -13.22 -10.06 2.92
N SER A 33 -13.00 -9.08 2.04
CA SER A 33 -13.31 -7.67 2.29
C SER A 33 -14.33 -7.12 1.31
N PRO A 34 -15.65 -7.24 1.57
CA PRO A 34 -16.65 -6.72 0.65
C PRO A 34 -16.47 -5.22 0.37
N CYS A 35 -16.11 -4.43 1.39
CA CYS A 35 -15.88 -2.98 1.28
C CYS A 35 -14.60 -2.62 0.51
N HIS A 36 -13.63 -3.53 0.41
CA HIS A 36 -12.33 -3.29 -0.22
C HIS A 36 -12.11 -4.12 -1.48
N HIS A 37 -13.04 -4.99 -1.87
CA HIS A 37 -12.85 -5.93 -2.99
C HIS A 37 -12.44 -5.22 -4.29
N HIS A 38 -13.02 -4.03 -4.54
CA HIS A 38 -12.69 -3.22 -5.70
C HIS A 38 -11.30 -2.57 -5.64
N LEU A 39 -10.61 -2.57 -4.49
CA LEU A 39 -9.32 -1.90 -4.33
C LEU A 39 -8.21 -2.58 -5.14
N ARG A 40 -8.35 -3.88 -5.46
CA ARG A 40 -7.45 -4.59 -6.39
C ARG A 40 -7.41 -3.90 -7.75
N ASP A 41 -8.58 -3.71 -8.36
CA ASP A 41 -8.66 -3.04 -9.67
C ASP A 41 -8.28 -1.57 -9.57
N ARG A 42 -8.64 -0.89 -8.47
CA ARG A 42 -8.29 0.52 -8.26
C ARG A 42 -6.79 0.72 -8.10
N ALA A 43 -6.06 -0.21 -7.49
CA ALA A 43 -4.61 -0.15 -7.38
C ALA A 43 -3.95 -0.09 -8.77
N ASP A 44 -4.47 -0.82 -9.76
CA ASP A 44 -3.98 -0.76 -11.15
C ASP A 44 -4.23 0.61 -11.82
N TRP A 45 -5.33 1.28 -11.48
CA TRP A 45 -5.58 2.65 -11.96
C TRP A 45 -4.63 3.65 -11.30
N VAL A 46 -4.41 3.54 -9.98
CA VAL A 46 -3.45 4.37 -9.24
C VAL A 46 -2.03 4.18 -9.77
N ARG A 47 -1.60 2.92 -9.97
CA ARG A 47 -0.32 2.55 -10.57
C ARG A 47 -0.10 3.26 -11.92
N ARG A 48 -1.11 3.23 -12.79
CA ARG A 48 -1.06 3.94 -14.09
C ARG A 48 -0.94 5.45 -13.94
N GLY A 49 -1.68 6.05 -12.99
CA GLY A 49 -1.59 7.48 -12.70
C GLY A 49 -0.19 7.90 -12.23
N ILE A 50 0.43 7.11 -11.33
CA ILE A 50 1.80 7.37 -10.85
C ILE A 50 2.80 7.31 -12.00
N LEU A 51 2.70 6.30 -12.87
CA LEU A 51 3.57 6.18 -14.05
C LEU A 51 3.40 7.36 -15.02
N GLN A 52 2.16 7.80 -15.27
CA GLN A 52 1.86 8.96 -16.11
C GLN A 52 2.42 10.27 -15.52
N ALA A 53 2.47 10.39 -14.20
CA ALA A 53 3.09 11.50 -13.49
C ALA A 53 4.63 11.41 -13.41
N GLY A 54 5.24 10.34 -13.95
CA GLY A 54 6.69 10.14 -13.96
C GLY A 54 7.26 9.50 -12.69
N GLY A 55 6.43 8.99 -11.78
CA GLY A 55 6.85 8.27 -10.58
C GLY A 55 6.96 6.75 -10.81
N MET A 56 7.56 6.06 -9.85
CA MET A 56 7.64 4.60 -9.81
C MET A 56 6.67 4.03 -8.76
N PRO A 57 5.62 3.30 -9.16
CA PRO A 57 4.67 2.73 -8.20
C PRO A 57 5.21 1.45 -7.56
N ALA A 58 5.04 1.33 -6.25
CA ALA A 58 5.30 0.11 -5.48
C ALA A 58 4.10 -0.22 -4.60
N GLU A 59 3.39 -1.31 -4.89
CA GLU A 59 2.24 -1.72 -4.08
C GLU A 59 2.70 -2.53 -2.87
N LEU A 60 2.20 -2.18 -1.69
CA LEU A 60 2.50 -2.84 -0.43
C LEU A 60 1.15 -3.23 0.23
N PRO A 61 0.92 -4.52 0.51
CA PRO A 61 -0.27 -4.94 1.22
C PRO A 61 -0.17 -4.57 2.70
N VAL A 62 -1.31 -4.27 3.31
CA VAL A 62 -1.47 -4.13 4.77
C VAL A 62 -2.72 -4.87 5.23
N HIS A 63 -2.90 -5.02 6.54
CA HIS A 63 -4.03 -5.70 7.13
C HIS A 63 -5.36 -5.18 6.59
N ASP A 64 -6.23 -6.12 6.24
CA ASP A 64 -7.60 -5.84 5.88
C ASP A 64 -8.42 -5.39 7.11
N PHE A 65 -9.48 -4.61 6.88
CA PHE A 65 -10.41 -4.16 7.91
C PHE A 65 -11.86 -4.57 7.63
N SER A 66 -12.10 -5.80 7.15
CA SER A 66 -13.44 -6.33 6.91
C SER A 66 -14.25 -6.39 8.22
N GLU A 67 -14.98 -5.32 8.50
CA GLU A 67 -15.69 -5.06 9.76
C GLU A 67 -16.58 -6.24 10.18
N GLN A 68 -17.25 -6.88 9.22
CA GLN A 68 -18.20 -7.96 9.48
C GLN A 68 -17.54 -9.31 9.75
N LEU A 69 -16.28 -9.48 9.34
CA LEU A 69 -15.59 -10.79 9.37
C LEU A 69 -14.44 -10.83 10.39
N LEU A 70 -13.94 -9.67 10.83
CA LEU A 70 -12.94 -9.58 11.89
C LEU A 70 -13.56 -9.82 13.27
N LYS A 71 -12.92 -10.72 14.03
CA LYS A 71 -13.31 -11.07 15.40
C LYS A 71 -12.22 -10.65 16.39
N PRO A 72 -12.56 -10.26 17.63
CA PRO A 72 -13.91 -10.05 18.15
C PRO A 72 -14.53 -8.71 17.67
N THR A 73 -13.70 -7.76 17.24
CA THR A 73 -14.11 -6.49 16.62
C THR A 73 -12.95 -5.92 15.81
N SER A 74 -13.24 -5.22 14.71
CA SER A 74 -12.25 -4.52 13.88
C SER A 74 -11.46 -3.44 14.64
N MET A 75 -12.02 -2.89 15.72
CA MET A 75 -11.40 -1.81 16.50
C MET A 75 -10.03 -2.19 17.05
N LEU A 76 -9.84 -3.46 17.43
CA LEU A 76 -8.56 -3.95 17.95
C LEU A 76 -7.45 -3.93 16.90
N TYR A 77 -7.82 -4.02 15.62
CA TYR A 77 -6.88 -4.07 14.51
C TYR A 77 -6.52 -2.69 13.96
N ARG A 78 -7.27 -1.63 14.30
CA ARG A 78 -6.99 -0.26 13.82
C ARG A 78 -5.56 0.19 14.15
N ASN A 79 -5.15 0.07 15.42
CA ASN A 79 -3.81 0.50 15.84
C ASN A 79 -2.72 -0.43 15.30
N MET A 80 -3.02 -1.72 15.19
CA MET A 80 -2.10 -2.69 14.57
C MET A 80 -1.84 -2.32 13.11
N GLY A 81 -2.88 -2.01 12.35
CA GLY A 81 -2.73 -1.58 10.96
C GLY A 81 -2.05 -0.22 10.83
N ALA A 82 -2.22 0.71 11.77
CA ALA A 82 -1.44 1.95 11.78
C ALA A 82 0.07 1.68 11.94
N ILE A 83 0.45 0.78 12.85
CA ILE A 83 1.84 0.35 13.03
C ILE A 83 2.36 -0.34 11.77
N GLU A 84 1.53 -1.17 11.13
CA GLU A 84 1.91 -1.86 9.89
C GLU A 84 2.16 -0.88 8.74
N VAL A 85 1.32 0.16 8.60
CA VAL A 85 1.50 1.21 7.61
C VAL A 85 2.79 2.00 7.87
N GLU A 86 3.01 2.42 9.12
CA GLU A 86 4.22 3.15 9.52
C GLU A 86 5.48 2.35 9.20
N GLU A 87 5.51 1.06 9.59
CA GLU A 87 6.66 0.21 9.34
C GLU A 87 6.82 -0.11 7.85
N ALA A 88 5.73 -0.31 7.11
CA ALA A 88 5.79 -0.50 5.66
C ALA A 88 6.41 0.71 4.96
N LEU A 89 6.02 1.92 5.32
CA LEU A 89 6.58 3.14 4.72
C LEU A 89 8.02 3.40 5.17
N ARG A 90 8.32 3.25 6.47
CA ARG A 90 9.65 3.53 7.03
C ARG A 90 10.72 2.53 6.62
N SER A 91 10.35 1.26 6.43
CA SER A 91 11.30 0.18 6.11
C SER A 91 11.61 0.04 4.62
N HIS A 92 10.81 0.66 3.74
CA HIS A 92 11.01 0.62 2.29
C HIS A 92 11.52 1.97 1.76
N PRO A 93 12.28 1.96 0.64
CA PRO A 93 12.76 3.19 0.02
C PRO A 93 11.64 3.86 -0.79
N VAL A 94 10.67 4.43 -0.11
CA VAL A 94 9.51 5.13 -0.70
C VAL A 94 9.55 6.61 -0.34
N ASP A 95 9.19 7.46 -1.30
CA ASP A 95 9.21 8.93 -1.18
C ASP A 95 7.83 9.52 -0.85
N GLY A 96 6.78 8.73 -1.01
CA GLY A 96 5.40 9.10 -0.70
C GLY A 96 4.46 7.91 -0.79
N ALA A 97 3.19 8.12 -0.43
CA ALA A 97 2.20 7.04 -0.36
C ALA A 97 0.82 7.44 -0.85
N VAL A 98 0.11 6.49 -1.46
CA VAL A 98 -1.33 6.52 -1.71
C VAL A 98 -1.99 5.52 -0.78
N LEU A 99 -2.91 5.99 0.05
CA LEU A 99 -3.59 5.20 1.08
C LEU A 99 -4.95 4.70 0.56
N MET A 100 -5.07 3.39 0.37
CA MET A 100 -6.29 2.77 -0.16
C MET A 100 -7.13 2.20 0.98
N GLY A 101 -8.08 2.98 1.49
CA GLY A 101 -9.05 2.59 2.52
C GLY A 101 -10.49 2.77 2.09
N GLY A 102 -11.43 2.21 2.85
CA GLY A 102 -12.86 2.33 2.60
C GLY A 102 -13.75 1.96 3.79
N CYS A 103 -13.42 0.91 4.53
CA CYS A 103 -14.10 0.51 5.75
C CYS A 103 -13.79 1.48 6.93
N ASP A 104 -14.69 1.55 7.91
CA ASP A 104 -14.65 2.52 9.02
C ASP A 104 -13.28 2.61 9.72
N LYS A 105 -12.64 1.46 10.01
CA LYS A 105 -11.34 1.44 10.72
C LYS A 105 -10.13 1.60 9.81
N SER A 106 -10.28 1.36 8.51
CA SER A 106 -9.16 1.44 7.57
C SER A 106 -8.67 2.88 7.40
N THR A 107 -9.58 3.84 7.19
CA THR A 107 -9.24 5.24 6.99
C THR A 107 -8.41 5.82 8.15
N PRO A 108 -8.85 5.73 9.44
CA PRO A 108 -8.03 6.23 10.54
C PRO A 108 -6.75 5.42 10.74
N ALA A 109 -6.75 4.10 10.51
CA ALA A 109 -5.52 3.30 10.63
C ALA A 109 -4.44 3.77 9.62
N LEU A 110 -4.83 3.93 8.35
CA LEU A 110 -3.95 4.37 7.28
C LEU A 110 -3.41 5.78 7.53
N VAL A 111 -4.28 6.72 7.93
CA VAL A 111 -3.87 8.12 8.17
C VAL A 111 -2.98 8.26 9.41
N MET A 112 -3.19 7.42 10.44
CA MET A 112 -2.35 7.45 11.64
C MET A 112 -0.93 6.91 11.40
N GLY A 113 -0.76 5.97 10.47
CA GLY A 113 0.55 5.36 10.17
C GLY A 113 1.33 6.04 9.05
N ALA A 114 0.71 6.95 8.29
CA ALA A 114 1.34 7.68 7.19
C ALA A 114 2.09 8.93 7.68
#